data_AF-A0A179IFP1-F1
#
_entry.id   AF-A0A179IFP1-F1
#
_cell.length_a   1.000
_cell.length_b   1.000
_cell.length_c   1.000
_cell.angle_alpha   90.00
_cell.angle_beta   90.00
_cell.angle_gamma   90.00
#
_symmetry.space_group_name_H-M   'P 1'
#
loop_
_entity.id
_entity.type
_entity.pdbx_description
1 polymer ?
#
loop_
_entity_poly.entity_id
_entity_poly.type
_entity_poly.pdbx_seq_one_letter_code
_entity_poly.pdbx_strand_id
1 'polypeptide(L)'
;MSAHNGLRALITPELLNFIVDTKIPHSKTEPLDFAEVTRSMSGSDFAEKLQSTTASDALMFISKMAPNGKMPSVTDLDLMSFLPPPESLEFPKQCLGLQLLLDQASRELFGGIDDRWQSGLFGPLARRLVGQWLALPAKQRPETFDYWLVTRLLWIAPISHDEDLESQRIALDLAEETRSMVEERFGVKDPYRATREELLKDDLAFLREMSRGGPPKAADGSIDRATWIFWWCMILDAHWPIIERFGRYPYRNAILGRQSTEQEKRWLDDTSHIAEAPPDVAEAVRSDIAKGIWTPLGQGGQ
;
A
#
# COMPACT_ATOMS: atom_id res chain seq x y z
N MET A 1 -22.73 17.13 7.43
CA MET A 1 -23.16 16.48 8.69
C MET A 1 -23.77 15.09 8.47
N SER A 2 -24.78 14.89 7.61
CA SER A 2 -25.40 13.55 7.42
C SER A 2 -24.46 12.48 6.83
N ALA A 3 -23.66 12.81 5.80
CA ALA A 3 -22.75 11.85 5.17
C ALA A 3 -21.61 11.37 6.10
N HIS A 4 -21.00 12.28 6.87
CA HIS A 4 -19.96 11.95 7.85
C HIS A 4 -20.48 11.03 8.96
N ASN A 5 -21.73 11.20 9.40
CA ASN A 5 -22.33 10.34 10.42
C ASN A 5 -22.56 8.92 9.88
N GLY A 6 -22.97 8.79 8.61
CA GLY A 6 -23.08 7.49 7.95
C GLY A 6 -21.74 6.78 7.83
N LEU A 7 -20.69 7.49 7.38
CA LEU A 7 -19.36 6.91 7.24
C LEU A 7 -18.73 6.52 8.60
N ARG A 8 -18.95 7.33 9.66
CA ARG A 8 -18.48 7.01 11.01
C ARG A 8 -19.13 5.76 11.60
N ALA A 9 -20.37 5.44 11.21
CA ALA A 9 -21.01 4.19 11.60
C ALA A 9 -20.40 2.95 10.92
N LEU A 10 -19.72 3.13 9.78
CA LEU A 10 -19.05 2.05 9.05
C LEU A 10 -17.57 1.91 9.46
N ILE A 11 -16.87 3.03 9.65
CA ILE A 11 -15.46 3.07 10.10
C ILE A 11 -15.43 3.20 11.62
N THR A 12 -15.61 2.06 12.31
CA THR A 12 -15.57 2.00 13.78
C THR A 12 -14.19 1.61 14.31
N PRO A 13 -13.85 1.97 15.56
CA PRO A 13 -12.64 1.49 16.22
C PRO A 13 -12.46 -0.03 16.16
N GLU A 14 -13.55 -0.79 16.29
CA GLU A 14 -13.56 -2.25 16.22
C GLU A 14 -13.15 -2.74 14.83
N LEU A 15 -13.69 -2.14 13.75
CA LEU A 15 -13.28 -2.46 12.39
C LEU A 15 -11.78 -2.18 12.19
N LEU A 16 -11.31 -0.99 12.59
CA LEU A 16 -9.92 -0.59 12.38
C LEU A 16 -8.95 -1.52 13.13
N ASN A 17 -9.29 -1.89 14.36
CA ASN A 17 -8.51 -2.84 15.14
C ASN A 17 -8.52 -4.24 14.52
N PHE A 18 -9.69 -4.70 14.05
CA PHE A 18 -9.83 -5.99 13.39
C PHE A 18 -8.99 -6.09 12.11
N ILE A 19 -8.95 -5.03 11.30
CA ILE A 19 -8.13 -4.96 10.09
C ILE A 19 -6.64 -5.17 10.43
N VAL A 20 -6.13 -4.49 11.46
CA VAL A 20 -4.73 -4.65 11.88
C VAL A 20 -4.46 -6.07 12.38
N ASP A 21 -5.29 -6.57 13.29
CA ASP A 21 -5.10 -7.89 13.90
C ASP A 21 -5.25 -9.01 12.86
N THR A 22 -5.98 -8.77 11.77
CA THR A 22 -6.10 -9.71 10.67
C THR A 22 -4.90 -9.65 9.73
N LYS A 23 -4.42 -8.46 9.36
CA LYS A 23 -3.28 -8.31 8.44
C LYS A 23 -1.95 -8.68 9.10
N ILE A 24 -1.83 -8.44 10.40
CA ILE A 24 -0.62 -8.67 11.20
C ILE A 24 -1.00 -9.50 12.44
N PRO A 25 -1.37 -10.78 12.28
CA PRO A 25 -1.83 -11.65 13.36
C PRO A 25 -0.67 -12.16 14.23
N HIS A 26 0.22 -11.25 14.65
CA HIS A 26 1.50 -11.54 15.29
C HIS A 26 1.60 -10.94 16.68
N SER A 27 2.48 -11.51 17.51
CA SER A 27 2.74 -10.99 18.84
C SER A 27 3.28 -9.56 18.79
N LYS A 28 2.83 -8.72 19.71
CA LYS A 28 3.37 -7.37 19.91
C LYS A 28 4.50 -7.32 20.93
N THR A 29 4.69 -8.40 21.70
CA THR A 29 5.62 -8.46 22.82
C THR A 29 6.72 -9.50 22.66
N GLU A 30 6.52 -10.50 21.80
CA GLU A 30 7.44 -11.61 21.59
C GLU A 30 8.16 -11.51 20.25
N PRO A 31 9.36 -12.09 20.11
CA PRO A 31 10.02 -12.23 18.81
C PRO A 31 9.14 -12.96 17.79
N LEU A 32 9.22 -12.55 16.53
CA LEU A 32 8.39 -13.09 15.45
C LEU A 32 9.10 -14.17 14.62
N ASP A 33 8.34 -15.13 14.10
CA ASP A 33 8.76 -16.02 13.02
C ASP A 33 8.53 -15.32 11.67
N PHE A 34 9.61 -14.89 11.02
CA PHE A 34 9.53 -14.14 9.77
C PHE A 34 9.12 -14.98 8.55
N ALA A 35 9.18 -16.31 8.64
CA ALA A 35 8.56 -17.18 7.63
C ALA A 35 7.02 -17.17 7.77
N GLU A 36 6.50 -17.12 9.00
CA GLU A 36 5.08 -16.92 9.26
C GLU A 36 4.61 -15.50 8.90
N VAL A 37 5.38 -14.46 9.26
CA VAL A 37 5.09 -13.07 8.86
C VAL A 37 5.01 -12.94 7.34
N THR A 38 5.95 -13.56 6.61
CA THR A 38 5.91 -13.56 5.14
C THR A 38 4.63 -14.21 4.63
N ARG A 39 4.25 -15.39 5.18
CA ARG A 39 3.02 -16.08 4.80
C ARG A 39 1.77 -15.26 5.08
N SER A 40 1.67 -14.61 6.24
CA SER A 40 0.50 -13.80 6.59
C SER A 40 0.40 -12.54 5.74
N MET A 41 1.52 -11.88 5.43
CA MET A 41 1.53 -10.71 4.57
C MET A 41 1.17 -11.04 3.12
N SER A 42 1.52 -12.25 2.65
CA SER A 42 1.08 -12.79 1.37
C SER A 42 -0.28 -13.50 1.39
N GLY A 43 -0.92 -13.60 2.57
CA GLY A 43 -2.00 -14.55 2.86
C GLY A 43 -3.34 -14.20 2.22
N SER A 44 -4.03 -15.24 1.71
CA SER A 44 -5.26 -15.17 0.92
C SER A 44 -6.56 -15.01 1.72
N ASP A 45 -6.51 -15.04 3.05
CA ASP A 45 -7.70 -15.00 3.91
C ASP A 45 -8.03 -13.60 4.43
N PHE A 46 -7.18 -12.59 4.17
CA PHE A 46 -7.45 -11.21 4.60
C PHE A 46 -8.73 -10.68 3.95
N ALA A 47 -8.84 -10.76 2.61
CA ALA A 47 -10.06 -10.41 1.89
C ALA A 47 -11.29 -11.19 2.41
N GLU A 48 -11.16 -12.51 2.57
CA GLU A 48 -12.24 -13.39 3.04
C GLU A 48 -12.75 -12.95 4.42
N LYS A 49 -11.86 -12.68 5.37
CA LYS A 49 -12.20 -12.22 6.72
C LYS A 49 -12.85 -10.83 6.71
N LEU A 50 -12.48 -9.98 5.77
CA LEU A 50 -13.09 -8.65 5.65
C LEU A 50 -14.51 -8.68 5.06
N GLN A 51 -14.89 -9.74 4.32
CA GLN A 51 -16.24 -9.86 3.74
C GLN A 51 -17.35 -9.88 4.80
N SER A 52 -17.06 -10.36 6.02
CA SER A 52 -18.01 -10.35 7.14
C SER A 52 -18.04 -9.04 7.94
N THR A 53 -17.39 -7.99 7.44
CA THR A 53 -17.24 -6.69 8.13
C THR A 53 -17.84 -5.55 7.31
N THR A 54 -17.84 -4.34 7.87
CA THR A 54 -18.25 -3.11 7.17
C THR A 54 -17.17 -2.52 6.26
N ALA A 55 -16.05 -3.21 6.01
CA ALA A 55 -14.94 -2.70 5.20
C ALA A 55 -15.35 -2.35 3.77
N SER A 56 -16.02 -3.27 3.06
CA SER A 56 -16.51 -3.01 1.70
C SER A 56 -17.53 -1.88 1.67
N ASP A 57 -18.44 -1.84 2.65
CA ASP A 57 -19.44 -0.77 2.76
C ASP A 57 -18.80 0.60 2.99
N ALA A 58 -17.77 0.68 3.85
CA ALA A 58 -17.02 1.90 4.08
C ALA A 58 -16.34 2.40 2.79
N LEU A 59 -15.67 1.51 2.05
CA LEU A 59 -15.01 1.85 0.79
C LEU A 59 -16.02 2.29 -0.29
N MET A 60 -17.15 1.58 -0.42
CA MET A 60 -18.24 1.98 -1.31
C MET A 60 -18.91 3.30 -0.90
N PHE A 61 -18.92 3.63 0.39
CA PHE A 61 -19.43 4.91 0.87
C PHE A 61 -18.45 6.04 0.52
N ILE A 62 -17.14 5.83 0.73
CA ILE A 62 -16.10 6.80 0.35
C ILE A 62 -16.12 7.06 -1.16
N SER A 63 -16.28 6.05 -2.00
CA SER A 63 -16.34 6.24 -3.47
C SER A 63 -17.52 7.10 -3.90
N LYS A 64 -18.67 7.03 -3.23
CA LYS A 64 -19.83 7.91 -3.46
C LYS A 64 -19.56 9.36 -3.09
N MET A 65 -18.66 9.62 -2.13
CA MET A 65 -18.21 10.98 -1.77
C MET A 65 -17.21 11.54 -2.80
N ALA A 66 -16.70 10.71 -3.71
CA ALA A 66 -15.71 11.04 -4.72
C ALA A 66 -16.26 10.73 -6.14
N PRO A 67 -17.31 11.45 -6.60
CA PRO A 67 -17.96 11.14 -7.87
C PRO A 67 -16.95 11.16 -9.02
N ASN A 68 -16.96 10.10 -9.83
CA ASN A 68 -16.02 9.87 -10.93
C ASN A 68 -14.53 9.93 -10.51
N GLY A 69 -14.23 9.42 -9.30
CA GLY A 69 -12.87 9.39 -8.76
C GLY A 69 -12.31 10.77 -8.40
N LYS A 70 -13.14 11.81 -8.39
CA LYS A 70 -12.69 13.16 -8.02
C LYS A 70 -12.35 13.19 -6.54
N MET A 71 -11.07 13.35 -6.26
CA MET A 71 -10.53 13.38 -4.90
C MET A 71 -11.27 14.40 -4.02
N PRO A 72 -11.84 13.98 -2.87
CA PRO A 72 -12.50 14.90 -1.95
C PRO A 72 -11.47 15.84 -1.33
N SER A 73 -11.90 17.07 -1.02
CA SER A 73 -11.07 18.00 -0.27
C SER A 73 -10.86 17.49 1.17
N VAL A 74 -9.87 18.04 1.87
CA VAL A 74 -9.65 17.72 3.30
C VAL A 74 -10.86 18.08 4.17
N THR A 75 -11.65 19.06 3.76
CA THR A 75 -12.88 19.47 4.46
C THR A 75 -14.04 18.51 4.18
N ASP A 76 -14.11 17.95 2.96
CA ASP A 76 -15.18 17.03 2.57
C ASP A 76 -14.96 15.61 3.12
N LEU A 77 -13.70 15.22 3.33
CA LEU A 77 -13.31 13.95 3.93
C LEU A 77 -12.07 14.13 4.81
N ASP A 78 -12.30 14.50 6.06
CA ASP A 78 -11.26 14.51 7.09
C ASP A 78 -11.06 13.10 7.68
N LEU A 79 -10.02 12.42 7.21
CA LEU A 79 -9.66 11.06 7.64
C LEU A 79 -9.27 11.00 9.13
N MET A 80 -8.63 12.05 9.65
CA MET A 80 -8.21 12.09 11.05
C MET A 80 -9.41 12.17 12.00
N SER A 81 -10.56 12.67 11.52
CA SER A 81 -11.79 12.72 12.33
C SER A 81 -12.30 11.33 12.74
N PHE A 82 -11.95 10.25 12.03
CA PHE A 82 -12.34 8.88 12.37
C PHE A 82 -11.47 8.24 13.45
N LEU A 83 -10.41 8.92 13.87
CA LEU A 83 -9.41 8.42 14.80
C LEU A 83 -9.55 9.11 16.17
N PRO A 84 -9.07 8.47 17.26
CA PRO A 84 -8.92 9.17 18.54
C PRO A 84 -7.85 10.27 18.43
N PRO A 85 -7.69 11.15 19.43
CA PRO A 85 -6.60 12.13 19.45
C PRO A 85 -5.23 11.44 19.34
N PRO A 86 -4.22 12.07 18.69
CA PRO A 86 -2.88 11.49 18.53
C PRO A 86 -2.20 11.07 19.85
N GLU A 87 -2.56 11.70 20.97
CA GLU A 87 -2.05 11.37 22.30
C GLU A 87 -2.62 10.07 22.89
N SER A 88 -3.68 9.53 22.29
CA SER A 88 -4.31 8.28 22.71
C SER A 88 -3.41 7.08 22.40
N LEU A 89 -3.32 6.13 23.34
CA LEU A 89 -2.63 4.84 23.12
C LEU A 89 -3.28 4.01 22.01
N GLU A 90 -4.56 4.25 21.72
CA GLU A 90 -5.30 3.56 20.65
C GLU A 90 -5.01 4.13 19.26
N PHE A 91 -4.49 5.36 19.19
CA PHE A 91 -4.30 6.08 17.92
C PHE A 91 -3.40 5.32 16.93
N PRO A 92 -2.21 4.82 17.29
CA PRO A 92 -1.32 4.19 16.31
C PRO A 92 -1.96 2.97 15.63
N LYS A 93 -2.65 2.12 16.39
CA LYS A 93 -3.31 0.93 15.85
C LYS A 93 -4.49 1.30 14.97
N GLN A 94 -5.37 2.19 15.43
CA GLN A 94 -6.53 2.59 14.63
C GLN A 94 -6.14 3.36 13.37
N CYS A 95 -5.11 4.21 13.45
CA CYS A 95 -4.58 4.93 12.29
C CYS A 95 -3.99 3.96 11.25
N LEU A 96 -3.23 2.95 11.69
CA LEU A 96 -2.75 1.89 10.79
C LEU A 96 -3.92 1.10 10.19
N GLY A 97 -4.94 0.77 10.98
CA GLY A 97 -6.14 0.11 10.49
C GLY A 97 -6.85 0.89 9.38
N LEU A 98 -6.94 2.22 9.53
CA LEU A 98 -7.54 3.09 8.52
C LEU A 98 -6.68 3.17 7.26
N GLN A 99 -5.35 3.22 7.41
CA GLN A 99 -4.45 3.13 6.28
C GLN A 99 -4.59 1.79 5.54
N LEU A 100 -4.62 0.68 6.27
CA LEU A 100 -4.77 -0.66 5.69
C LEU A 100 -6.13 -0.83 4.99
N LEU A 101 -7.20 -0.20 5.51
CA LEU A 101 -8.49 -0.14 4.82
C LEU A 101 -8.37 0.53 3.44
N LEU A 102 -7.64 1.65 3.37
CA LEU A 102 -7.48 2.45 2.16
C LEU A 102 -6.41 1.96 1.17
N ASP A 103 -5.41 1.19 1.63
CA ASP A 103 -4.34 0.73 0.75
C ASP A 103 -4.39 -0.78 0.48
N GLN A 104 -4.58 -1.62 1.50
CA GLN A 104 -4.51 -3.08 1.34
C GLN A 104 -5.89 -3.68 1.10
N ALA A 105 -6.87 -3.38 1.96
CA ALA A 105 -8.22 -3.95 1.85
C ALA A 105 -8.90 -3.58 0.53
N SER A 106 -8.73 -2.35 0.07
CA SER A 106 -9.26 -1.88 -1.22
C SER A 106 -8.65 -2.57 -2.45
N ARG A 107 -7.44 -3.15 -2.34
CA ARG A 107 -6.81 -3.98 -3.39
C ARG A 107 -7.31 -5.41 -3.38
N GLU A 108 -7.65 -5.91 -2.20
CA GLU A 108 -7.95 -7.33 -2.01
C GLU A 108 -9.47 -7.62 -2.02
N LEU A 109 -10.31 -6.64 -1.70
CA LEU A 109 -11.78 -6.77 -1.71
C LEU A 109 -12.40 -6.51 -3.08
N PHE A 110 -11.69 -5.80 -3.95
CA PHE A 110 -12.17 -5.38 -5.27
C PHE A 110 -11.16 -5.77 -6.33
N GLY A 111 -11.61 -5.89 -7.58
CA GLY A 111 -10.77 -6.26 -8.71
C GLY A 111 -11.43 -5.89 -10.03
N GLY A 112 -10.79 -6.25 -11.13
CA GLY A 112 -11.29 -5.93 -12.47
C GLY A 112 -11.35 -4.41 -12.67
N ILE A 113 -12.47 -3.87 -13.12
CA ILE A 113 -12.60 -2.43 -13.33
C ILE A 113 -12.50 -1.61 -12.04
N ASP A 114 -12.76 -2.24 -10.87
CA ASP A 114 -12.71 -1.55 -9.59
C ASP A 114 -11.27 -1.21 -9.14
N ASP A 115 -10.24 -1.83 -9.73
CA ASP A 115 -8.82 -1.47 -9.51
C ASP A 115 -8.53 0.01 -9.84
N ARG A 116 -9.42 0.62 -10.64
CA ARG A 116 -9.39 2.06 -10.95
C ARG A 116 -9.64 2.92 -9.72
N TRP A 117 -10.53 2.49 -8.82
CA TRP A 117 -10.79 3.18 -7.55
C TRP A 117 -9.57 3.09 -6.63
N GLN A 118 -8.88 1.96 -6.63
CA GLN A 118 -7.63 1.85 -5.89
C GLN A 118 -6.59 2.84 -6.40
N SER A 119 -6.34 2.82 -7.71
CA SER A 119 -5.28 3.63 -8.33
C SER A 119 -5.59 5.12 -8.31
N GLY A 120 -6.86 5.50 -8.44
CA GLY A 120 -7.28 6.90 -8.60
C GLY A 120 -7.86 7.56 -7.36
N LEU A 121 -8.25 6.82 -6.32
CA LEU A 121 -8.87 7.38 -5.12
C LEU A 121 -8.26 6.84 -3.81
N PHE A 122 -8.31 5.53 -3.58
CA PHE A 122 -7.96 4.97 -2.27
C PHE A 122 -6.46 5.03 -1.97
N GLY A 123 -5.60 4.72 -2.95
CA GLY A 123 -4.15 4.91 -2.85
C GLY A 123 -3.77 6.36 -2.49
N PRO A 124 -4.25 7.36 -3.25
CA PRO A 124 -4.07 8.78 -2.89
C PRO A 124 -4.62 9.17 -1.51
N LEU A 125 -5.74 8.59 -1.06
CA LEU A 125 -6.27 8.83 0.29
C LEU A 125 -5.38 8.23 1.37
N ALA A 126 -4.88 7.01 1.15
CA ALA A 126 -3.91 6.38 2.04
C ALA A 126 -2.63 7.23 2.14
N ARG A 127 -2.09 7.68 1.01
CA ARG A 127 -0.92 8.57 0.98
C ARG A 127 -1.14 9.88 1.73
N ARG A 128 -2.33 10.49 1.60
CA ARG A 128 -2.72 11.69 2.36
C ARG A 128 -2.69 11.42 3.86
N LEU A 129 -3.30 10.32 4.30
CA LEU A 129 -3.32 9.93 5.72
C LEU A 129 -1.90 9.73 6.27
N VAL A 130 -1.03 9.03 5.53
CA VAL A 130 0.37 8.83 5.93
C VAL A 130 1.11 10.15 6.06
N GLY A 131 0.88 11.11 5.15
CA GLY A 131 1.47 12.45 5.26
C GLY A 131 1.04 13.18 6.54
N GLN A 132 -0.24 13.08 6.91
CA GLN A 132 -0.74 13.65 8.17
C GLN A 132 -0.16 12.94 9.40
N TRP A 133 0.04 11.63 9.34
CA TRP A 133 0.69 10.85 10.40
C TRP A 133 2.18 11.21 10.56
N LEU A 134 2.92 11.35 9.46
CA LEU A 134 4.34 11.75 9.48
C LEU A 134 4.56 13.16 10.04
N ALA A 135 3.55 14.03 9.98
CA ALA A 135 3.59 15.36 10.56
C ALA A 135 3.42 15.39 12.09
N LEU A 136 3.05 14.25 12.71
CA LEU A 136 2.93 14.15 14.17
C LEU A 136 4.30 14.11 14.86
N PRO A 137 4.41 14.59 16.12
CA PRO A 137 5.65 14.53 16.86
C PRO A 137 6.18 13.09 17.02
N ALA A 138 7.48 12.89 16.78
CA ALA A 138 8.12 11.57 16.79
C ALA A 138 8.01 10.77 18.11
N LYS A 139 7.56 11.39 19.21
CA LYS A 139 7.44 10.77 20.55
C LYS A 139 6.29 9.75 20.69
N GLN A 140 5.54 9.48 19.63
CA GLN A 140 4.38 8.58 19.62
C GLN A 140 4.63 7.24 18.89
N ARG A 141 5.89 6.78 18.78
CA ARG A 141 6.25 5.54 18.06
C ARG A 141 6.17 4.27 18.97
N PRO A 142 5.73 3.11 18.44
CA PRO A 142 5.15 1.99 19.20
C PRO A 142 6.14 0.96 19.77
N GLU A 143 5.54 -0.10 20.35
CA GLU A 143 5.98 -1.33 21.02
C GLU A 143 7.09 -2.17 20.30
N THR A 144 7.33 -3.43 20.70
CA THR A 144 8.59 -4.18 20.41
C THR A 144 9.15 -4.05 18.99
N PHE A 145 10.48 -4.11 18.89
CA PHE A 145 11.21 -3.80 17.66
C PHE A 145 10.76 -4.63 16.44
N ASP A 146 10.51 -5.95 16.58
CA ASP A 146 10.06 -6.79 15.46
C ASP A 146 8.69 -6.38 14.92
N TYR A 147 7.70 -6.18 15.80
CA TYR A 147 6.36 -5.76 15.39
C TYR A 147 6.38 -4.36 14.76
N TRP A 148 7.17 -3.46 15.35
CA TRP A 148 7.40 -2.14 14.79
C TRP A 148 8.05 -2.19 13.40
N LEU A 149 9.01 -3.08 13.17
CA LEU A 149 9.64 -3.26 11.86
C LEU A 149 8.63 -3.69 10.78
N VAL A 150 7.74 -4.64 11.09
CA VAL A 150 6.68 -5.09 10.18
C VAL A 150 5.70 -3.96 9.87
N THR A 151 5.18 -3.30 10.91
CA THR A 151 4.23 -2.18 10.74
C THR A 151 4.86 -1.00 10.00
N ARG A 152 6.15 -0.73 10.22
CA ARG A 152 6.88 0.35 9.53
C ARG A 152 6.88 0.17 8.02
N LEU A 153 7.08 -1.04 7.51
CA LEU A 153 7.01 -1.30 6.06
C LEU A 153 5.61 -1.05 5.50
N LEU A 154 4.58 -1.46 6.24
CA LEU A 154 3.19 -1.19 5.87
C LEU A 154 2.89 0.32 5.87
N TRP A 155 3.47 1.10 6.78
CA TRP A 155 3.37 2.56 6.79
C TRP A 155 4.03 3.22 5.57
N ILE A 156 5.14 2.67 5.08
CA ILE A 156 5.85 3.21 3.92
C ILE A 156 5.14 2.84 2.61
N ALA A 157 4.41 1.72 2.57
CA ALA A 157 3.82 1.19 1.34
C ALA A 157 2.97 2.23 0.55
N PRO A 158 2.00 2.97 1.14
CA PRO A 158 1.24 3.98 0.40
C PRO A 158 2.09 5.10 -0.21
N ILE A 159 3.25 5.40 0.39
CA ILE A 159 4.22 6.38 -0.13
C ILE A 159 4.88 5.83 -1.39
N SER A 160 5.36 4.59 -1.35
CA SER A 160 5.94 3.93 -2.53
C SER A 160 4.91 3.69 -3.64
N HIS A 161 3.64 3.50 -3.29
CA HIS A 161 2.57 3.30 -4.27
C HIS A 161 2.14 4.58 -5.00
N ASP A 162 2.57 5.75 -4.54
CA ASP A 162 2.22 7.04 -5.11
C ASP A 162 3.05 7.35 -6.37
N GLU A 163 2.43 7.97 -7.37
CA GLU A 163 3.07 8.29 -8.66
C GLU A 163 3.66 9.71 -8.66
N ASP A 164 4.47 10.02 -7.65
CA ASP A 164 5.12 11.32 -7.49
C ASP A 164 6.55 11.17 -6.95
N LEU A 165 7.47 12.01 -7.45
CA LEU A 165 8.89 11.96 -7.11
C LEU A 165 9.18 12.35 -5.67
N GLU A 166 8.42 13.27 -5.07
CA GLU A 166 8.61 13.64 -3.66
C GLU A 166 8.25 12.47 -2.76
N SER A 167 7.11 11.80 -3.02
CA SER A 167 6.75 10.56 -2.34
C SER A 167 7.84 9.50 -2.48
N GLN A 168 8.38 9.27 -3.70
CA GLN A 168 9.45 8.29 -3.87
C GLN A 168 10.73 8.65 -3.09
N ARG A 169 11.12 9.93 -3.01
CA ARG A 169 12.26 10.36 -2.16
C ARG A 169 12.01 10.07 -0.68
N ILE A 170 10.81 10.36 -0.19
CA ILE A 170 10.42 10.07 1.20
C ILE A 170 10.51 8.56 1.48
N ALA A 171 10.07 7.72 0.54
CA ALA A 171 10.17 6.27 0.67
C ALA A 171 11.64 5.80 0.73
N LEU A 172 12.53 6.35 -0.09
CA LEU A 172 13.98 6.07 -0.05
C LEU A 172 14.60 6.45 1.30
N ASP A 173 14.28 7.64 1.82
CA ASP A 173 14.80 8.13 3.09
C ASP A 173 14.32 7.25 4.27
N LEU A 174 13.03 6.88 4.27
CA LEU A 174 12.46 6.01 5.29
C LEU A 174 13.03 4.58 5.21
N ALA A 175 13.31 4.08 4.01
CA ALA A 175 13.97 2.80 3.80
C ALA A 175 15.42 2.83 4.33
N GLU A 176 16.17 3.91 4.09
CA GLU A 176 17.53 4.07 4.63
C GLU A 176 17.56 4.20 6.16
N GLU A 177 16.62 4.95 6.76
CA GLU A 177 16.45 5.00 8.22
C GLU A 177 16.18 3.57 8.74
N THR A 178 15.31 2.80 8.07
CA THR A 178 14.97 1.41 8.45
C THR A 178 16.20 0.51 8.41
N ARG A 179 16.98 0.55 7.32
CA ARG A 179 18.23 -0.20 7.19
C ARG A 179 19.18 0.11 8.33
N SER A 180 19.45 1.39 8.55
CA SER A 180 20.39 1.84 9.58
C SER A 180 19.99 1.34 10.97
N MET A 181 18.70 1.40 11.30
CA MET A 181 18.17 0.89 12.56
C MET A 181 18.37 -0.63 12.72
N VAL A 182 18.17 -1.42 11.64
CA VAL A 182 18.37 -2.88 11.66
C VAL A 182 19.85 -3.23 11.75
N GLU A 183 20.71 -2.54 11.00
CA GLU A 183 22.16 -2.75 11.04
C GLU A 183 22.73 -2.45 12.43
N GLU A 184 22.36 -1.32 13.03
CA GLU A 184 22.77 -0.95 14.38
C GLU A 184 22.26 -1.95 15.42
N ARG A 185 20.97 -2.32 15.34
CA ARG A 185 20.34 -3.19 16.34
C ARG A 185 20.93 -4.60 16.36
N PHE A 186 21.24 -5.16 15.20
CA PHE A 186 21.67 -6.55 15.08
C PHE A 186 23.16 -6.73 14.77
N GLY A 187 23.90 -5.65 14.54
CA GLY A 187 25.33 -5.72 14.23
C GLY A 187 25.61 -6.40 12.88
N VAL A 188 24.67 -6.31 11.94
CA VAL A 188 24.77 -6.86 10.58
C VAL A 188 24.84 -5.73 9.56
N LYS A 189 25.19 -6.04 8.31
CA LYS A 189 25.19 -5.09 7.20
C LYS A 189 24.19 -5.52 6.15
N ASP A 190 23.41 -4.58 5.63
CA ASP A 190 22.48 -4.83 4.53
C ASP A 190 23.26 -5.27 3.27
N PRO A 191 23.03 -6.49 2.77
CA PRO A 191 23.74 -6.99 1.58
C PRO A 191 23.40 -6.19 0.31
N TYR A 192 22.21 -5.56 0.24
CA TYR A 192 21.78 -4.78 -0.92
C TYR A 192 22.47 -3.41 -1.01
N ARG A 193 23.19 -2.96 0.03
CA ARG A 193 23.99 -1.71 -0.06
C ARG A 193 25.00 -1.74 -1.20
N ALA A 194 25.59 -2.89 -1.48
CA ALA A 194 26.61 -3.04 -2.51
C ALA A 194 26.06 -2.81 -3.93
N THR A 195 24.79 -3.13 -4.17
CA THR A 195 24.14 -3.04 -5.48
C THR A 195 23.10 -1.93 -5.57
N ARG A 196 22.93 -1.13 -4.50
CA ARG A 196 21.86 -0.13 -4.39
C ARG A 196 21.97 0.95 -5.47
N GLU A 197 23.17 1.37 -5.83
CA GLU A 197 23.35 2.40 -6.87
C GLU A 197 22.88 1.91 -8.25
N GLU A 198 23.10 0.63 -8.57
CA GLU A 198 22.62 0.03 -9.81
C GLU A 198 21.11 -0.24 -9.74
N LEU A 199 20.62 -0.70 -8.59
CA LEU A 199 19.20 -0.94 -8.34
C LEU A 199 18.36 0.32 -8.60
N LEU A 200 18.83 1.49 -8.14
CA LEU A 200 18.14 2.76 -8.33
C LEU A 200 18.09 3.24 -9.80
N LYS A 201 18.73 2.51 -10.72
CA LYS A 201 18.70 2.76 -12.17
C LYS A 201 17.97 1.65 -12.94
N ASP A 202 17.55 0.58 -12.26
CA ASP A 202 16.95 -0.62 -12.84
C ASP A 202 15.43 -0.60 -12.68
N ASP A 203 14.73 -0.12 -13.71
CA ASP A 203 13.27 -0.03 -13.75
C ASP A 203 12.56 -1.38 -13.97
N LEU A 204 13.31 -2.48 -14.02
CA LEU A 204 12.78 -3.85 -14.04
C LEU A 204 12.97 -4.55 -12.69
N ALA A 205 13.74 -3.97 -11.76
CA ALA A 205 14.07 -4.61 -10.49
C ALA A 205 12.84 -4.97 -9.68
N PHE A 206 11.89 -4.05 -9.54
CA PHE A 206 10.67 -4.29 -8.75
C PHE A 206 9.91 -5.51 -9.25
N LEU A 207 9.58 -5.55 -10.55
CA LEU A 207 8.81 -6.65 -11.13
C LEU A 207 9.57 -7.99 -11.06
N ARG A 208 10.89 -7.95 -11.33
CA ARG A 208 11.76 -9.13 -11.26
C ARG A 208 11.83 -9.72 -9.87
N GLU A 209 12.04 -8.90 -8.85
CA GLU A 209 12.20 -9.37 -7.47
C GLU A 209 10.88 -9.81 -6.85
N MET A 210 9.77 -9.10 -7.13
CA MET A 210 8.44 -9.52 -6.70
C MET A 210 8.03 -10.86 -7.32
N SER A 211 8.41 -11.13 -8.58
CA SER A 211 8.14 -12.41 -9.24
C SER A 211 8.85 -13.62 -8.61
N ARG A 212 9.88 -13.39 -7.78
CA ARG A 212 10.58 -14.46 -7.04
C ARG A 212 9.80 -14.96 -5.81
N GLY A 213 8.72 -14.28 -5.43
CA GLY A 213 7.79 -14.77 -4.40
C GLY A 213 8.18 -14.46 -2.95
N GLY A 214 9.14 -13.56 -2.72
CA GLY A 214 9.42 -13.01 -1.38
C GLY A 214 10.90 -12.98 -0.97
N PRO A 215 11.17 -12.69 0.32
CA PRO A 215 12.51 -12.63 0.86
C PRO A 215 13.29 -13.94 0.74
N PRO A 216 14.64 -13.88 0.66
CA PRO A 216 15.49 -15.07 0.68
C PRO A 216 15.26 -15.94 1.92
N LYS A 217 15.24 -17.26 1.72
CA LYS A 217 15.05 -18.27 2.77
C LYS A 217 16.34 -19.05 3.00
N ALA A 218 16.60 -19.44 4.23
CA ALA A 218 17.64 -20.41 4.57
C ALA A 218 17.27 -21.82 4.09
N ALA A 219 18.23 -22.75 4.15
CA ALA A 219 18.03 -24.13 3.68
C ALA A 219 16.93 -24.89 4.44
N ASP A 220 16.67 -24.53 5.70
CA ASP A 220 15.60 -25.08 6.52
C ASP A 220 14.25 -24.37 6.33
N GLY A 221 14.19 -23.39 5.42
CA GLY A 221 13.00 -22.60 5.12
C GLY A 221 12.79 -21.41 6.05
N SER A 222 13.63 -21.22 7.08
CA SER A 222 13.57 -20.05 7.96
C SER A 222 13.94 -18.77 7.19
N ILE A 223 13.41 -17.64 7.66
CA ILE A 223 13.80 -16.32 7.17
C ILE A 223 14.36 -15.54 8.36
N ASP A 224 15.61 -15.09 8.23
CA ASP A 224 16.20 -14.20 9.22
C ASP A 224 15.52 -12.83 9.19
N ARG A 225 15.30 -12.23 10.37
CA ARG A 225 14.59 -10.97 10.54
C ARG A 225 15.26 -9.79 9.82
N ALA A 226 16.59 -9.71 9.85
CA ALA A 226 17.30 -8.63 9.19
C ALA A 226 17.25 -8.82 7.67
N THR A 227 17.45 -10.05 7.20
CA THR A 227 17.28 -10.44 5.79
C THR A 227 15.90 -10.07 5.25
N TRP A 228 14.85 -10.34 6.04
CA TRP A 228 13.48 -9.99 5.69
C TRP A 228 13.30 -8.47 5.50
N ILE A 229 13.81 -7.66 6.44
CA ILE A 229 13.69 -6.20 6.36
C ILE A 229 14.51 -5.63 5.21
N PHE A 230 15.75 -6.09 5.03
CA PHE A 230 16.62 -5.61 3.97
C PHE A 230 16.03 -5.90 2.58
N TRP A 231 15.40 -7.06 2.40
CA TRP A 231 14.69 -7.36 1.16
C TRP A 231 13.53 -6.38 0.91
N TRP A 232 12.70 -6.09 1.91
CA TRP A 232 11.63 -5.10 1.74
C TRP A 232 12.14 -3.68 1.51
N CYS A 233 13.23 -3.27 2.17
CA CYS A 233 13.86 -1.98 1.89
C CYS A 233 14.37 -1.92 0.44
N MET A 234 14.91 -3.03 -0.09
CA MET A 234 15.29 -3.14 -1.50
C MET A 234 14.06 -3.02 -2.42
N ILE A 235 12.94 -3.68 -2.09
CA ILE A 235 11.68 -3.52 -2.84
C ILE A 235 11.19 -2.07 -2.82
N LEU A 236 11.28 -1.38 -1.68
CA LEU A 236 10.94 0.04 -1.57
C LEU A 236 11.82 0.91 -2.49
N ASP A 237 13.14 0.67 -2.53
CA ASP A 237 14.04 1.35 -3.46
C ASP A 237 13.68 1.06 -4.93
N ALA A 238 13.26 -0.17 -5.25
CA ALA A 238 12.98 -0.60 -6.61
C ALA A 238 11.74 0.07 -7.25
N HIS A 239 10.91 0.78 -6.46
CA HIS A 239 9.83 1.61 -6.99
C HIS A 239 10.36 2.91 -7.65
N TRP A 240 11.44 3.48 -7.11
CA TRP A 240 12.05 4.73 -7.59
C TRP A 240 12.35 4.75 -9.10
N PRO A 241 13.10 3.80 -9.67
CA PRO A 241 13.54 3.90 -11.07
C PRO A 241 12.38 3.92 -12.07
N ILE A 242 11.25 3.28 -11.76
CA ILE A 242 10.06 3.30 -12.62
C ILE A 242 9.47 4.71 -12.66
N ILE A 243 9.28 5.33 -11.48
CA ILE A 243 8.72 6.68 -11.38
C ILE A 243 9.72 7.74 -11.86
N GLU A 244 11.01 7.58 -11.62
CA GLU A 244 12.05 8.48 -12.15
C GLU A 244 12.04 8.49 -13.68
N ARG A 245 11.90 7.33 -14.31
CA ARG A 245 11.90 7.20 -15.78
C ARG A 245 10.59 7.69 -16.42
N PHE A 246 9.45 7.28 -15.89
CA PHE A 246 8.16 7.47 -16.57
C PHE A 246 7.27 8.55 -15.91
N GLY A 247 7.61 9.00 -14.71
CA GLY A 247 6.78 9.90 -13.90
C GLY A 247 5.51 9.25 -13.33
N ARG A 248 5.32 7.95 -13.56
CA ARG A 248 4.14 7.15 -13.17
C ARG A 248 4.43 5.65 -13.37
N TYR A 249 3.54 4.78 -12.90
CA TYR A 249 3.61 3.35 -13.18
C TYR A 249 2.92 3.03 -14.51
N PRO A 250 3.64 2.59 -15.56
CA PRO A 250 3.04 2.34 -16.88
C PRO A 250 1.91 1.31 -16.85
N TYR A 251 2.01 0.28 -16.00
CA TYR A 251 0.97 -0.76 -15.84
C TYR A 251 -0.37 -0.21 -15.30
N ARG A 252 -0.38 0.99 -14.70
CA ARG A 252 -1.63 1.66 -14.30
C ARG A 252 -2.27 2.46 -15.44
N ASN A 253 -1.65 2.54 -16.62
CA ASN A 253 -2.19 3.32 -17.74
C ASN A 253 -3.56 2.79 -18.18
N ALA A 254 -3.70 1.49 -18.40
CA ALA A 254 -4.96 0.88 -18.80
C ALA A 254 -6.09 1.13 -17.79
N ILE A 255 -5.84 0.88 -16.50
CA ILE A 255 -6.88 0.99 -15.46
C ILE A 255 -7.30 2.43 -15.18
N LEU A 256 -6.39 3.39 -15.34
CA LEU A 256 -6.69 4.82 -15.23
C LEU A 256 -7.18 5.43 -16.56
N GLY A 257 -7.16 4.65 -17.65
CA GLY A 257 -7.51 5.07 -19.01
C GLY A 257 -6.57 6.13 -19.60
N ARG A 258 -5.29 6.08 -19.22
CA ARG A 258 -4.23 6.93 -19.74
C ARG A 258 -3.71 6.37 -21.07
N GLN A 259 -3.35 7.27 -21.98
CA GLN A 259 -2.61 6.87 -23.18
C GLN A 259 -1.15 6.60 -22.81
N SER A 260 -0.67 5.39 -23.10
CA SER A 260 0.75 5.03 -23.01
C SER A 260 1.55 5.67 -24.14
N THR A 261 2.70 6.25 -23.80
CA THR A 261 3.73 6.68 -24.75
C THR A 261 4.41 5.47 -25.40
N GLU A 262 5.16 5.69 -26.48
CA GLU A 262 5.90 4.60 -27.15
C GLU A 262 6.95 3.95 -26.24
N GLN A 263 7.55 4.70 -25.31
CA GLN A 263 8.51 4.14 -24.36
C GLN A 263 7.82 3.26 -23.31
N GLU A 264 6.65 3.69 -22.81
CA GLU A 264 5.84 2.91 -21.88
C GLU A 264 5.30 1.63 -22.51
N LYS A 265 4.85 1.68 -23.78
CA LYS A 265 4.40 0.48 -24.51
C LYS A 265 5.50 -0.57 -24.61
N ARG A 266 6.71 -0.17 -25.03
CA ARG A 266 7.85 -1.08 -25.10
C ARG A 266 8.19 -1.68 -23.74
N TRP A 267 8.17 -0.87 -22.69
CA TRP A 267 8.41 -1.35 -21.33
C TRP A 267 7.33 -2.35 -20.87
N LEU A 268 6.06 -2.11 -21.21
CA LEU A 268 4.97 -3.06 -20.96
C LEU A 268 5.15 -4.36 -21.75
N ASP A 269 5.54 -4.28 -23.03
CA ASP A 269 5.84 -5.45 -23.85
C ASP A 269 7.01 -6.28 -23.26
N ASP A 270 8.11 -5.60 -22.88
CA ASP A 270 9.30 -6.22 -22.27
C ASP A 270 9.00 -6.88 -20.92
N THR A 271 8.03 -6.34 -20.18
CA THR A 271 7.56 -6.87 -18.89
C THR A 271 6.40 -7.84 -19.05
N SER A 272 6.05 -8.25 -20.28
CA SER A 272 4.93 -9.15 -20.56
C SER A 272 3.61 -8.69 -19.95
N HIS A 273 3.39 -7.36 -19.88
CA HIS A 273 2.20 -6.73 -19.32
C HIS A 273 1.90 -7.12 -17.87
N ILE A 274 2.93 -7.44 -17.06
CA ILE A 274 2.74 -7.75 -15.64
C ILE A 274 1.99 -6.61 -14.94
N ALA A 275 0.94 -6.97 -14.20
CA ALA A 275 0.08 -6.08 -13.44
C ALA A 275 -0.70 -5.04 -14.26
N GLU A 276 -0.69 -5.11 -15.60
CA GLU A 276 -1.56 -4.29 -16.43
C GLU A 276 -2.98 -4.88 -16.43
N ALA A 277 -3.99 -3.99 -16.42
CA ALA A 277 -5.38 -4.42 -16.52
C ALA A 277 -5.63 -5.16 -17.86
N PRO A 278 -6.42 -6.25 -17.85
CA PRO A 278 -6.67 -7.02 -19.06
C PRO A 278 -7.45 -6.20 -20.12
N PRO A 279 -7.37 -6.59 -21.41
CA PRO A 279 -7.91 -5.77 -22.50
C PRO A 279 -9.40 -5.42 -22.40
N ASP A 280 -10.21 -6.32 -21.87
CA ASP A 280 -11.65 -6.15 -21.63
C ASP A 280 -11.93 -5.12 -20.52
N VAL A 281 -11.20 -5.18 -19.41
CA VAL A 281 -11.26 -4.15 -18.36
C VAL A 281 -10.80 -2.80 -18.91
N ALA A 282 -9.71 -2.77 -19.68
CA ALA A 282 -9.20 -1.55 -20.31
C ALA A 282 -10.24 -0.94 -21.28
N GLU A 283 -10.99 -1.77 -22.01
CA GLU A 283 -12.09 -1.32 -22.87
C GLU A 283 -13.26 -0.75 -22.08
N ALA A 284 -13.64 -1.40 -20.98
CA ALA A 284 -14.68 -0.91 -20.09
C ALA A 284 -14.30 0.46 -19.48
N VAL A 285 -13.05 0.63 -19.02
CA VAL A 285 -12.53 1.93 -18.55
C VAL A 285 -12.59 3.01 -19.64
N ARG A 286 -12.23 2.68 -20.88
CA ARG A 286 -12.33 3.64 -22.01
C ARG A 286 -13.78 4.04 -22.29
N SER A 287 -14.71 3.08 -22.21
CA SER A 287 -16.16 3.33 -22.37
C SER A 287 -16.69 4.27 -21.30
N ASP A 288 -16.28 4.06 -20.05
CA ASP A 288 -16.59 4.92 -18.91
C ASP A 288 -16.10 6.36 -19.12
N ILE A 289 -14.85 6.52 -19.55
CA ILE A 289 -14.26 7.84 -19.84
C ILE A 289 -15.03 8.55 -20.97
N ALA A 290 -15.37 7.85 -22.04
CA ALA A 290 -16.13 8.42 -23.15
C ALA A 290 -17.53 8.92 -22.72
N LYS A 291 -18.13 8.27 -21.71
CA LYS A 291 -19.41 8.65 -21.11
C LYS A 291 -19.27 9.69 -19.99
N GLY A 292 -18.05 10.01 -19.57
CA GLY A 292 -17.80 10.91 -18.44
C GLY A 292 -18.23 10.33 -17.08
N ILE A 293 -18.23 9.01 -16.93
CA ILE A 293 -18.62 8.30 -15.71
C ILE A 293 -17.47 7.41 -15.21
N TRP A 294 -17.53 7.02 -13.95
CA TRP A 294 -16.85 5.83 -13.46
C TRP A 294 -17.90 4.81 -13.06
N THR A 295 -17.70 3.56 -13.46
CA THR A 295 -18.46 2.42 -12.94
C THR A 295 -18.40 2.47 -11.41
N PRO A 296 -19.55 2.49 -10.73
CA PRO A 296 -19.56 2.54 -9.27
C PRO A 296 -18.83 1.35 -8.67
N LEU A 297 -18.04 1.60 -7.63
CA LEU A 297 -17.30 0.55 -6.92
C LEU A 297 -18.22 -0.62 -6.52
N GLY A 298 -17.81 -1.85 -6.83
CA GLY A 298 -18.55 -3.08 -6.54
C GLY A 298 -19.65 -3.42 -7.56
N GLN A 299 -19.83 -2.63 -8.62
CA GLN A 299 -20.82 -2.89 -9.69
C GLN A 299 -20.19 -3.34 -11.01
N GLY A 300 -18.87 -3.40 -11.08
CA GLY A 300 -18.12 -3.67 -12.31
C GLY A 300 -18.03 -5.13 -12.75
N GLY A 301 -18.45 -6.07 -11.91
CA GLY A 301 -18.12 -7.48 -12.07
C GLY A 301 -16.65 -7.75 -11.70
N GLN A 302 -16.38 -8.91 -11.09
CA GLN A 302 -15.02 -9.40 -10.85
C GLN A 302 -14.51 -10.14 -12.08
#